data_AF-A0A4Q0RYC3-F1
#
_entry.id   AF-A0A4Q0RYC3-F1
#
_cell.length_a   1.000
_cell.length_b   1.000
_cell.length_c   1.000
_cell.angle_alpha   90.00
_cell.angle_beta   90.00
_cell.angle_gamma   90.00
#
_symmetry.space_group_name_H-M   'P 1'
#
loop_
_entity.id
_entity.type
_entity.pdbx_description
1 polymer ?
#
loop_
_entity_poly.entity_id
_entity_poly.type
_entity_poly.pdbx_seq_one_letter_code
_entity_poly.pdbx_strand_id
1 'polypeptide(L)'
;MPTPKQMEKLAAEAVSRPSPSTAAPDAPLPAGYWQSVLKDPRAGTTEAQIRQRRLSEIQRHVLRVSCRRCERTVEIQTADAVRLYGDNALWKDVAQRLLDNTCQQRTGRHEEDGCWPAFESP
;
A
#
# COMPACT_ATOMS: atom_id res chain seq x y z
N MET A 1 3.79 40.64 34.76
CA MET A 1 3.66 39.17 34.94
C MET A 1 2.21 38.86 35.31
N PRO A 2 1.62 37.76 34.81
CA PRO A 2 0.24 37.41 35.13
C PRO A 2 0.11 37.13 36.64
N THR A 3 -1.04 37.50 37.21
CA THR A 3 -1.30 37.35 38.64
C THR A 3 -1.60 35.89 38.99
N PRO A 4 -1.35 35.44 40.25
CA PRO A 4 -1.54 34.04 40.65
C PRO A 4 -2.94 33.48 40.33
N LYS A 5 -3.98 34.32 40.49
CA LYS A 5 -5.37 33.98 40.15
C LYS A 5 -5.59 33.74 38.66
N GLN A 6 -4.84 34.41 37.79
CA GLN A 6 -4.90 34.15 36.34
C GLN A 6 -4.22 32.83 35.98
N MET A 7 -3.13 32.48 36.67
CA MET A 7 -2.48 31.17 36.46
C MET A 7 -3.39 30.01 36.88
N GLU A 8 -4.13 30.16 37.97
CA GLU A 8 -5.05 29.12 38.45
C GLU A 8 -6.26 28.93 37.50
N LYS A 9 -6.78 30.03 36.94
CA LYS A 9 -7.82 29.95 35.91
C LYS A 9 -7.31 29.28 34.63
N LEU A 10 -6.09 29.60 34.20
CA LEU A 10 -5.45 28.95 33.04
C LEU A 10 -5.21 27.45 33.29
N ALA A 11 -4.87 27.06 34.52
CA ALA A 11 -4.71 25.65 34.90
C ALA A 11 -6.06 24.90 34.92
N ALA A 12 -7.12 25.53 35.42
CA ALA A 12 -8.47 24.96 35.42
C ALA A 12 -9.01 24.76 33.99
N GLU A 13 -8.78 25.71 33.08
CA GLU A 13 -9.18 25.59 31.67
C GLU A 13 -8.37 24.55 30.89
N ALA A 14 -7.12 24.28 31.29
CA ALA A 14 -6.29 23.23 30.70
C ALA A 14 -6.77 21.82 31.07
N VAL A 15 -7.32 21.63 32.28
CA VAL A 15 -7.87 20.35 32.76
C VAL A 15 -9.22 20.01 32.10
N SER A 16 -10.02 21.02 31.73
CA SER A 16 -11.31 20.82 31.06
C SER A 16 -11.22 20.61 29.55
N ARG A 17 -10.05 20.75 28.92
CA ARG A 17 -9.91 20.39 27.50
C ARG A 17 -9.90 18.87 27.39
N PRO A 18 -10.85 18.27 26.63
CA PRO A 18 -10.75 16.86 26.29
C PRO A 18 -9.45 16.69 25.51
N SER A 19 -8.49 15.98 26.08
CA SER A 19 -7.38 15.42 25.31
C SER A 19 -8.00 14.69 24.12
N PRO A 20 -7.53 14.89 22.87
CA PRO A 20 -7.94 14.02 21.78
C PRO A 20 -7.51 12.61 22.20
N SER A 21 -8.48 11.80 22.60
CA SER A 21 -8.26 10.44 23.06
C SER A 21 -7.43 9.73 22.00
N THR A 22 -6.14 9.55 22.30
CA THR A 22 -5.33 8.59 21.56
C THR A 22 -5.92 7.26 21.94
N ALA A 23 -6.72 6.69 21.04
CA ALA A 23 -7.30 5.38 21.23
C ALA A 23 -6.17 4.43 21.63
N ALA A 24 -6.36 3.69 22.73
CA ALA A 24 -5.42 2.65 23.12
C ALA A 24 -5.21 1.70 21.92
N PRO A 25 -4.00 1.16 21.71
CA PRO A 25 -3.71 0.29 20.56
C PRO A 25 -4.69 -0.89 20.40
N ASP A 26 -5.25 -1.38 21.52
CA ASP A 26 -6.21 -2.49 21.59
C ASP A 26 -7.67 -2.03 21.82
N ALA A 27 -7.97 -0.74 21.69
CA ALA A 27 -9.35 -0.29 21.81
C ALA A 27 -10.19 -0.84 20.65
N PRO A 28 -11.40 -1.38 20.92
CA PRO A 28 -12.28 -1.86 19.86
C PRO A 28 -12.54 -0.73 18.86
N LEU A 29 -12.19 -0.99 17.60
CA LEU A 29 -12.32 -0.02 16.52
C LEU A 29 -13.79 0.42 16.41
N PRO A 30 -14.05 1.71 16.13
CA PRO A 30 -15.42 2.20 15.95
C PRO A 30 -16.14 1.37 14.89
N ALA A 31 -17.43 1.08 15.08
CA ALA A 31 -18.21 0.24 14.17
C ALA A 31 -18.14 0.70 12.70
N GLY A 32 -17.95 2.00 12.46
CA GLY A 32 -17.81 2.60 11.12
C GLY A 32 -16.41 2.57 10.52
N TYR A 33 -15.38 2.15 11.27
CA TYR A 33 -13.98 2.15 10.81
C TYR A 33 -13.82 1.33 9.52
N TRP A 34 -14.40 0.13 9.49
CA TRP A 34 -14.34 -0.73 8.31
C TRP A 34 -15.04 -0.11 7.10
N GLN A 35 -16.18 0.55 7.29
CA GLN A 35 -16.82 1.28 6.18
C GLN A 35 -15.98 2.47 5.70
N SER A 36 -15.28 3.18 6.59
CA SER A 36 -14.36 4.26 6.20
C SER A 36 -13.16 3.75 5.40
N VAL A 37 -12.60 2.61 5.79
CA VAL A 37 -11.50 1.95 5.05
C VAL A 37 -11.98 1.48 3.68
N LEU A 38 -13.13 0.81 3.61
CA LEU A 38 -13.69 0.32 2.34
C LEU A 38 -14.15 1.43 1.40
N LYS A 39 -14.54 2.59 1.94
CA LYS A 39 -14.90 3.78 1.17
C LYS A 39 -13.70 4.62 0.74
N ASP A 40 -12.49 4.31 1.21
CA ASP A 40 -11.30 5.01 0.79
C ASP A 40 -11.06 4.72 -0.71
N PRO A 41 -11.05 5.73 -1.60
CA PRO A 41 -10.76 5.54 -3.01
C PRO A 41 -9.37 4.91 -3.26
N ARG A 42 -8.46 4.95 -2.28
CA ARG A 42 -7.16 4.25 -2.31
C ARG A 42 -7.31 2.75 -2.07
N ALA A 43 -8.26 2.33 -1.24
CA ALA A 43 -8.57 0.92 -0.99
C ALA A 43 -9.14 0.24 -2.25
N GLY A 44 -9.80 1.02 -3.11
CA GLY A 44 -10.39 0.56 -4.37
C GLY A 44 -9.48 0.65 -5.60
N THR A 45 -8.16 0.83 -5.47
CA THR A 45 -7.30 0.81 -6.67
C THR A 45 -7.31 -0.60 -7.26
N THR A 46 -8.21 -0.84 -8.20
CA THR A 46 -8.45 -2.16 -8.78
C THR A 46 -7.13 -2.68 -9.33
N GLU A 47 -6.79 -3.96 -9.09
CA GLU A 47 -5.58 -4.58 -9.64
C GLU A 47 -5.44 -4.26 -11.14
N ALA A 48 -6.55 -4.23 -11.87
CA ALA A 48 -6.62 -3.87 -13.29
C ALA A 48 -6.08 -2.46 -13.60
N GLN A 49 -6.32 -1.47 -12.74
CA GLN A 49 -5.83 -0.10 -12.93
C GLN A 49 -4.34 0.02 -12.64
N ILE A 50 -3.83 -0.66 -11.60
CA ILE A 50 -2.40 -0.64 -11.28
C ILE A 50 -1.57 -1.35 -12.34
N ARG A 51 -2.08 -2.45 -12.91
CA ARG A 51 -1.42 -3.17 -14.01
C ARG A 51 -1.11 -2.27 -15.21
N GLN A 52 -2.00 -1.35 -15.53
CA GLN A 52 -1.88 -0.48 -16.70
C GLN A 52 -1.16 0.85 -16.42
N ARG A 53 -0.77 1.13 -15.16
CA ARG A 53 -0.04 2.34 -14.81
C ARG A 53 1.42 2.26 -15.19
N ARG A 54 1.99 3.43 -15.49
CA ARG A 54 3.44 3.60 -15.64
C ARG A 54 4.10 3.56 -14.28
N LEU A 55 5.36 3.11 -14.21
CA LEU A 55 6.11 3.09 -12.95
C LEU A 55 6.19 4.47 -12.29
N SER A 56 6.34 5.53 -13.08
CA SER A 56 6.36 6.92 -12.59
C SER A 56 5.04 7.40 -11.98
N GLU A 57 3.90 6.80 -12.34
CA GLU A 57 2.57 7.17 -11.86
C GLU A 57 2.17 6.40 -10.58
N ILE A 58 2.95 5.40 -10.20
CA ILE A 58 2.68 4.57 -9.02
C ILE A 58 3.34 5.20 -7.80
N GLN A 59 2.51 5.70 -6.88
CA GLN A 59 2.97 6.34 -5.63
C GLN A 59 3.41 5.34 -4.55
N ARG A 60 3.41 4.02 -4.84
CA ARG A 60 3.83 2.99 -3.89
C ARG A 60 5.35 2.95 -3.84
N HIS A 61 5.93 2.73 -2.65
CA HIS A 61 7.38 2.58 -2.50
C HIS A 61 7.88 1.20 -2.91
N VAL A 62 7.05 0.18 -2.72
CA VAL A 62 7.35 -1.22 -3.06
C VAL A 62 6.24 -1.76 -3.94
N LEU A 63 6.62 -2.44 -5.02
CA LEU A 63 5.74 -3.14 -5.94
C LEU A 63 5.90 -4.63 -5.72
N ARG A 64 4.77 -5.35 -5.66
CA ARG A 64 4.72 -6.79 -5.43
C ARG A 64 3.94 -7.46 -6.55
N VAL A 65 4.48 -8.57 -7.04
CA VAL A 65 3.81 -9.47 -7.96
C VAL A 65 3.99 -10.90 -7.47
N SER A 66 2.91 -11.66 -7.43
CA SER A 66 2.96 -13.09 -7.13
C SER A 66 2.61 -13.92 -8.34
N CYS A 67 3.25 -15.07 -8.49
CA CYS A 67 2.89 -16.05 -9.51
C CYS A 67 1.76 -16.92 -8.98
N ARG A 68 0.59 -16.94 -9.63
CA ARG A 68 -0.53 -17.81 -9.19
C ARG A 68 -0.27 -19.30 -9.30
N ARG A 69 0.76 -19.72 -10.06
CA ARG A 69 1.07 -21.14 -10.28
C ARG A 69 1.95 -21.74 -9.19
N CYS A 70 2.94 -20.98 -8.73
CA CYS A 70 3.92 -21.44 -7.74
C CYS A 70 3.91 -20.60 -6.45
N GLU A 71 2.96 -19.67 -6.34
CA GLU A 71 2.73 -18.78 -5.20
C GLU A 71 3.93 -17.92 -4.79
N ARG A 72 4.98 -17.87 -5.63
CA ARG A 72 6.15 -17.04 -5.37
C ARG A 72 5.80 -15.57 -5.52
N THR A 73 6.06 -14.79 -4.49
CA THR A 73 5.99 -13.33 -4.51
C THR A 73 7.37 -12.73 -4.79
N VAL A 74 7.42 -11.76 -5.70
CA VAL A 74 8.60 -10.96 -6.03
C VAL A 74 8.29 -9.52 -5.67
N GLU A 75 9.20 -8.90 -4.93
CA GLU A 75 9.11 -7.51 -4.52
C GLU A 75 10.23 -6.71 -5.19
N ILE A 76 9.93 -5.48 -5.59
CA ILE A 76 10.90 -4.53 -6.09
C ILE A 76 10.57 -3.13 -5.57
N GLN A 77 11.59 -2.36 -5.19
CA GLN A 77 11.37 -0.95 -4.89
C GLN A 77 11.00 -0.20 -6.17
N THR A 78 10.03 0.70 -6.11
CA THR A 78 9.59 1.46 -7.30
C THR A 78 10.75 2.26 -7.90
N ALA A 79 11.65 2.80 -7.07
CA ALA A 79 12.85 3.49 -7.53
C ALA A 79 13.79 2.57 -8.33
N ASP A 80 13.98 1.33 -7.88
CA ASP A 80 14.77 0.34 -8.59
C ASP A 80 14.09 -0.12 -9.89
N ALA A 81 12.77 -0.30 -9.87
CA ALA A 81 12.00 -0.64 -11.06
C ALA A 81 12.12 0.47 -12.12
N VAL A 82 12.00 1.75 -11.73
CA VAL A 82 12.18 2.89 -12.62
C VAL A 82 13.61 2.93 -13.18
N ARG A 83 14.62 2.69 -12.34
CA ARG A 83 16.03 2.68 -12.76
C ARG A 83 16.35 1.55 -13.75
N LEU A 84 15.75 0.37 -13.57
CA LEU A 84 16.04 -0.81 -14.39
C LEU A 84 15.22 -0.88 -15.68
N TYR A 85 13.95 -0.46 -15.63
CA TYR A 85 13.01 -0.64 -16.74
C TYR A 85 12.58 0.67 -17.41
N GLY A 86 12.87 1.83 -16.80
CA GLY A 86 12.47 3.14 -17.26
C GLY A 86 11.19 3.66 -16.60
N ASP A 87 11.07 4.97 -16.51
CA ASP A 87 9.95 5.69 -15.88
C ASP A 87 8.59 5.39 -16.53
N ASN A 88 8.57 5.26 -17.86
CA ASN A 88 7.37 5.06 -18.66
C ASN A 88 7.01 3.58 -18.86
N ALA A 89 7.76 2.65 -18.28
CA ALA A 89 7.44 1.23 -18.35
C ALA A 89 6.11 0.94 -17.65
N LEU A 90 5.31 0.05 -18.25
CA LEU A 90 4.05 -0.38 -17.65
C LEU A 90 4.30 -1.43 -16.59
N TRP A 91 3.65 -1.30 -15.44
CA TRP A 91 3.83 -2.24 -14.34
C TRP A 91 3.47 -3.68 -14.72
N LYS A 92 2.46 -3.92 -15.57
CA LYS A 92 2.14 -5.27 -16.08
C LYS A 92 3.34 -5.94 -16.78
N ASP A 93 4.09 -5.19 -17.59
CA ASP A 93 5.16 -5.74 -18.42
C ASP A 93 6.40 -6.01 -17.55
N VAL A 94 6.66 -5.12 -16.60
CA VAL A 94 7.72 -5.27 -15.59
C VAL A 94 7.41 -6.46 -14.69
N ALA A 95 6.19 -6.57 -14.19
CA ALA A 95 5.75 -7.66 -13.33
C ALA A 95 5.87 -9.02 -14.04
N GLN A 96 5.47 -9.10 -15.31
CA GLN A 96 5.67 -10.32 -16.11
C GLN A 96 7.16 -10.66 -16.22
N ARG A 97 8.01 -9.71 -16.59
CA ARG A 97 9.47 -9.94 -16.70
C ARG A 97 10.11 -10.36 -15.38
N LEU A 98 9.67 -9.79 -14.26
CA LEU A 98 10.13 -10.18 -12.92
C LEU A 98 9.79 -11.64 -12.63
N LEU A 99 8.55 -12.06 -12.94
CA LEU A 99 8.17 -13.46 -12.81
C LEU A 99 8.93 -14.35 -13.79
N ASP A 100 9.08 -13.96 -15.05
CA ASP A 100 9.78 -14.76 -16.07
C ASP A 100 11.23 -15.09 -15.67
N ASN A 101 11.89 -14.16 -14.95
CA ASN A 101 13.27 -14.31 -14.47
C ASN A 101 13.39 -15.12 -13.16
N THR A 102 12.33 -15.27 -12.38
CA THR A 102 12.39 -15.83 -11.01
C THR A 102 11.47 -17.02 -10.76
N CYS A 103 10.55 -17.32 -11.68
CA CYS A 103 9.59 -18.41 -11.60
C CYS A 103 10.30 -19.75 -11.87
N GLN A 104 10.55 -20.53 -10.80
CA GLN A 104 11.25 -21.84 -10.87
C GLN A 104 10.39 -22.98 -11.45
N GLN A 105 9.07 -22.84 -11.44
CA GLN A 105 8.12 -23.85 -11.96
C GLN A 105 7.87 -23.67 -13.47
N ARG A 106 8.88 -23.20 -14.23
CA ARG A 106 8.82 -23.11 -15.70
C ARG A 106 8.86 -24.52 -16.30
N THR A 107 7.71 -25.17 -16.29
CA THR A 107 7.45 -26.43 -17.01
C THR A 107 6.33 -26.20 -18.02
N GLY A 108 6.59 -25.47 -19.11
CA GLY A 108 5.59 -25.32 -20.18
C GLY A 108 5.90 -24.27 -21.25
N ARG A 109 5.37 -24.47 -22.46
CA ARG A 109 5.37 -23.49 -23.56
C ARG A 109 4.53 -22.26 -23.18
N HIS A 110 4.92 -21.11 -23.72
CA HIS A 110 4.30 -19.79 -23.49
C HIS A 110 2.77 -19.75 -23.68
N GLU A 111 2.25 -20.65 -24.52
CA GLU A 111 0.85 -20.68 -24.95
C GLU A 111 -0.05 -21.54 -24.05
N GLU A 112 0.54 -22.40 -23.22
CA GLU A 112 -0.22 -23.40 -22.45
C GLU A 112 -0.17 -23.15 -20.94
N ASP A 113 0.87 -22.47 -20.43
CA ASP A 113 1.21 -22.59 -19.01
C ASP A 113 2.12 -21.47 -18.44
N GLY A 114 1.95 -20.22 -18.92
CA GLY A 114 2.73 -19.06 -18.48
C GLY A 114 2.58 -18.72 -16.98
N CYS A 115 3.59 -18.06 -16.38
CA CYS A 115 3.49 -17.58 -15.00
C CYS A 115 2.44 -16.46 -14.96
N TRP A 116 1.33 -16.69 -14.24
CA TRP A 116 0.20 -15.78 -14.16
C TRP A 116 0.42 -14.74 -13.05
N PRO A 117 0.61 -13.44 -13.38
CA PRO A 117 0.84 -12.43 -12.39
C PRO A 117 -0.44 -12.07 -11.63
N ALA A 118 -0.39 -12.27 -10.32
CA ALA A 118 -1.28 -11.68 -9.34
C ALA A 118 -0.63 -10.42 -8.79
N PHE A 119 -1.41 -9.35 -8.71
CA PHE A 119 -0.94 -8.03 -8.30
C PHE A 119 -1.54 -7.75 -6.96
N GLU A 120 -0.76 -7.89 -5.88
CA GLU A 120 -1.32 -7.70 -4.54
C GLU A 120 -1.86 -6.26 -4.38
N SER A 121 -3.16 -6.17 -4.10
CA SER A 121 -3.73 -5.03 -3.41
C SER A 121 -3.45 -5.17 -1.91
N PRO A 122 -3.04 -4.10 -1.21
CA PRO A 122 -2.91 -4.10 0.24
C PRO A 122 -4.25 -4.39 0.92
#